data_AF-A0AAW0FXF0-F1
#
_entry.id   AF-A0AAW0FXF0-F1
#
_cell.length_a   1.000
_cell.length_b   1.000
_cell.length_c   1.000
_cell.angle_alpha   90.00
_cell.angle_beta   90.00
_cell.angle_gamma   90.00
#
_symmetry.space_group_name_H-M   'P 1'
#
loop_
_entity.id
_entity.type
_entity.pdbx_description
1 polymer ?
#
loop_
_entity_poly.entity_id
_entity_poly.type
_entity_poly.pdbx_seq_one_letter_code
_entity_poly.pdbx_strand_id
1 'polypeptide(L)' 'MSEKELTVFVIDLSPSMAAEVNGGTALDLGLYYVYDVFIEKLIKGRKTDCIGILKIQQV' A
#
# COMPACT_ATOMS: atom_id res chain seq x y z
N MET A 1 5.68 -14.69 23.25
CA MET A 1 5.80 -13.21 23.14
C MET A 1 4.94 -12.79 21.97
N SER A 2 4.16 -11.71 22.07
CA SER A 2 3.43 -11.21 20.89
C SER A 2 4.45 -10.72 19.87
N GLU A 3 4.53 -11.39 18.73
CA GLU A 3 5.34 -10.90 17.61
C GLU A 3 4.81 -9.52 17.21
N LYS A 4 5.69 -8.52 17.20
CA LYS A 4 5.39 -7.20 16.63
C LYS A 4 5.72 -7.27 15.14
N GLU A 5 4.77 -6.91 14.30
CA GLU A 5 4.86 -7.04 12.84
C GLU A 5 4.83 -5.65 12.22
N LEU A 6 5.95 -5.22 11.64
CA LEU A 6 6.06 -3.97 10.89
C LEU A 6 5.71 -4.22 9.42
N THR A 7 4.88 -3.36 8.82
CA THR A 7 4.52 -3.46 7.39
C THR A 7 4.81 -2.16 6.67
N VAL A 8 5.67 -2.23 5.67
CA VAL A 8 6.07 -1.07 4.85
C VAL A 8 5.53 -1.25 3.44
N PHE A 9 4.86 -0.22 2.92
CA PHE A 9 4.32 -0.22 1.55
C PHE A 9 5.14 0.72 0.66
N VAL A 10 5.89 0.16 -0.28
CA VAL A 10 6.61 0.95 -1.28
C VAL A 10 5.72 1.10 -2.50
N ILE A 11 5.29 2.33 -2.81
CA ILE A 11 4.33 2.61 -3.89
C ILE A 11 5.02 3.44 -4.96
N ASP A 12 5.17 2.87 -6.15
CA ASP A 12 5.65 3.64 -7.30
C ASP A 12 4.56 4.64 -7.73
N LEU A 13 4.95 5.92 -7.87
CA LEU A 13 4.10 7.01 -8.38
C LEU A 13 4.64 7.55 -9.71
N SER A 14 5.48 6.77 -10.39
CA SER A 14 5.96 7.09 -11.73
C SER A 14 4.79 7.18 -12.72
N PRO A 15 4.95 7.95 -13.83
CA PRO A 15 3.90 8.07 -14.84
C PRO A 15 3.42 6.73 -15.43
N SER A 16 4.27 5.68 -15.44
CA SER A 16 3.87 4.34 -15.89
C SER A 16 2.76 3.72 -15.04
N MET A 17 2.61 4.15 -13.79
CA MET A 17 1.55 3.66 -12.90
C MET A 17 0.17 4.26 -13.20
N ALA A 18 0.12 5.34 -13.98
CA ALA A 18 -1.12 5.96 -14.46
C ALA A 18 -1.68 5.25 -15.72
N ALA A 19 -1.02 4.21 -16.23
CA ALA A 19 -1.54 3.42 -17.33
C ALA A 19 -2.84 2.71 -16.93
N GLU A 20 -3.85 2.73 -17.81
CA GLU A 20 -5.10 2.02 -17.59
C GLU A 20 -4.89 0.50 -17.66
N VAL A 21 -5.39 -0.19 -16.64
CA VAL A 21 -5.40 -1.64 -16.52
C VAL A 21 -6.78 -2.04 -15.97
N ASN A 22 -7.55 -2.81 -16.73
CA ASN A 22 -8.83 -3.39 -16.29
C ASN A 22 -9.82 -2.39 -15.65
N GLY A 23 -10.02 -1.22 -16.25
CA GLY A 23 -11.02 -0.24 -15.79
C GLY A 23 -10.59 0.66 -14.62
N GLY A 24 -9.30 0.67 -14.27
CA GLY A 24 -8.66 1.62 -13.37
C GLY A 24 -7.19 1.81 -13.74
N THR A 25 -6.39 2.50 -12.93
CA THR A 25 -4.93 2.54 -13.14
C THR A 25 -4.22 1.44 -12.36
N ALA A 26 -2.99 1.09 -12.75
CA ALA A 26 -2.15 0.19 -11.97
C ALA A 26 -1.93 0.72 -10.53
N LEU A 27 -1.89 2.05 -10.37
CA LEU A 27 -1.84 2.70 -9.07
C LEU A 27 -3.11 2.44 -8.23
N ASP A 28 -4.30 2.60 -8.82
CA ASP A 28 -5.56 2.40 -8.12
C ASP A 28 -5.70 0.97 -7.59
N LEU A 29 -5.37 -0.02 -8.42
CA LEU A 29 -5.40 -1.43 -8.03
C LEU A 29 -4.41 -1.73 -6.90
N GLY A 30 -3.21 -1.15 -6.95
CA GLY A 30 -2.21 -1.25 -5.88
C GLY A 30 -2.70 -0.63 -4.57
N LEU A 31 -3.34 0.54 -4.63
CA LEU A 31 -3.88 1.22 -3.46
C LEU A 31 -5.04 0.46 -2.83
N TYR A 32 -5.93 -0.16 -3.62
CA TYR A 32 -6.99 -1.01 -3.07
C TYR A 32 -6.44 -2.15 -2.22
N TYR A 33 -5.37 -2.81 -2.68
CA TYR A 33 -4.71 -3.85 -1.89
C TYR A 33 -4.13 -3.31 -0.57
N VAL A 34 -3.50 -2.13 -0.59
CA VAL A 34 -2.99 -1.47 0.63
C VAL A 34 -4.13 -1.21 1.63
N TYR A 35 -5.27 -0.71 1.15
CA TYR A 35 -6.44 -0.47 1.99
C TYR A 35 -7.01 -1.75 2.59
N ASP A 36 -7.11 -2.83 1.82
CA ASP A 36 -7.61 -4.11 2.31
C ASP A 36 -6.74 -4.68 3.44
N VAL A 37 -5.41 -4.67 3.27
CA VAL A 37 -4.47 -5.11 4.31
C VAL A 37 -4.58 -4.23 5.56
N PHE A 38 -4.73 -2.91 5.38
CA PHE A 38 -4.92 -1.99 6.50
C PHE A 38 -6.21 -2.28 7.27
N ILE A 39 -7.33 -2.42 6.57
CA ILE A 39 -8.65 -2.68 7.16
C ILE A 39 -8.63 -4.03 7.89
N GLU A 40 -8.05 -5.07 7.29
CA GLU A 40 -7.92 -6.39 7.92
C GLU A 40 -7.14 -6.31 9.24
N LYS A 41 -6.03 -5.55 9.26
CA LYS A 41 -5.23 -5.35 10.47
C LYS A 41 -5.98 -4.58 11.55
N LEU A 42 -6.73 -3.55 11.15
CA LEU A 42 -7.58 -2.76 12.04
C LEU A 42 -8.68 -3.63 12.67
N ILE A 43 -9.41 -4.41 11.87
CA ILE A 43 -10.48 -5.32 12.33
C ILE A 43 -9.93 -6.36 13.32
N LYS A 44 -8.73 -6.89 13.06
CA LYS A 44 -8.08 -7.89 13.94
C LYS A 44 -7.48 -7.29 15.22
N GLY A 45 -7.61 -5.98 15.45
CA GLY A 45 -7.01 -5.30 16.60
C GLY A 45 -5.49 -5.39 16.64
N ARG A 46 -4.85 -5.71 15.51
CA ARG A 46 -3.39 -5.69 15.39
C ARG A 46 -2.98 -4.22 15.34
N LYS A 47 -2.17 -3.76 16.29
CA LYS A 47 -1.58 -2.43 16.23
C LYS A 47 -0.81 -2.35 14.91
N THR A 48 -1.23 -1.46 14.02
CA THR A 48 -0.58 -1.26 12.73
C THR A 48 0.73 -0.55 13.00
N ASP A 49 1.82 -1.31 13.10
CA ASP A 49 3.15 -0.74 13.23
C ASP A 49 3.50 -0.08 11.88
N CYS A 50 3.57 1.25 11.91
CA CYS A 50 4.08 2.22 10.93
C CYS A 50 3.88 1.91 9.42
N ILE A 51 2.98 2.66 8.78
CA ILE A 51 2.84 2.70 7.31
C ILE A 51 3.69 3.84 6.75
N GLY A 52 4.73 3.50 5.97
CA GLY A 52 5.48 4.47 5.17
C GLY A 52 5.11 4.31 3.69
N ILE A 53 4.86 5.43 3.00
CA ILE A 53 4.67 5.48 1.54
C ILE A 53 5.87 6.22 0.95
N LEU A 54 6.62 5.56 0.08
CA LEU A 54 7.80 6.12 -0.57
C LEU A 54 7.50 6.46 -2.03
N LYS A 55 7.56 7.75 -2.37
CA LYS A 55 7.48 8.23 -3.76
C LYS A 55 8.87 8.18 -4.40
N ILE A 56 9.03 7.41 -5.47
CA ILE A 56 10.23 7.49 -6.32
C ILE A 56 9.99 8.56 -7.39
N GLN A 57 10.70 9.67 -7.30
CA GLN A 57 10.70 10.70 -8.33
C GLN A 57 11.96 10.52 -9.18
N GLN A 58 11.80 10.11 -10.44
CA GLN A 58 12.90 10.08 -11.40
C GLN A 58 13.28 11.54 -11.73
N VAL A 59 14.58 11.85 -11.62
CA VAL A 59 15.18 13.15 -11.95
C VAL A 59 15.47 13.22 -13.44
#